data_AF-A0A1W1V826-F1
#
_entry.id   AF-A0A1W1V826-F1
#
_cell.length_a   1.000
_cell.length_b   1.000
_cell.length_c   1.000
_cell.angle_alpha   90.00
_cell.angle_beta   90.00
_cell.angle_gamma   90.00
#
_symmetry.space_group_name_H-M   'P 1'
#
loop_
_entity.id
_entity.type
_entity.pdbx_description
1 polymer ?
#
loop_
_entity_poly.entity_id
_entity_poly.type
_entity_poly.pdbx_seq_one_letter_code
_entity_poly.pdbx_strand_id
1 'polypeptide(L)'
;MALSVSPDDVAEYAPDAPEVTDLQVEEALDWAEPLLERAGIVLVANSRQEREARRAVCAYALSVATGINASTKRTSTAKAAAKRIKVGTIELEKPAIDVQTQAAGFVVSAGEYRTRAWRHLRAAGVIVPLAVGASR
;
A
#
# COMPACT_ATOMS: atom_id res chain seq x y z
N MET A 1 -8.25 8.64 -22.32
CA MET A 1 -9.03 7.51 -21.76
C MET A 1 -8.63 7.45 -20.30
N ALA A 2 -9.58 7.57 -19.38
CA ALA A 2 -9.30 7.48 -17.94
C ALA A 2 -8.99 6.04 -17.55
N LEU A 3 -8.10 5.83 -16.58
CA LEU A 3 -7.84 4.50 -16.03
C LEU A 3 -9.05 4.06 -15.22
N SER A 4 -9.47 2.81 -15.40
CA SER A 4 -10.51 2.21 -14.57
C SER A 4 -9.90 1.10 -13.73
N VAL A 5 -9.99 1.27 -12.41
CA VAL A 5 -9.57 0.31 -11.40
C VAL A 5 -10.65 0.33 -10.31
N SER A 6 -11.07 -0.85 -9.86
CA SER A 6 -11.99 -1.02 -8.72
C SER A 6 -11.29 -1.68 -7.53
N PRO A 7 -11.89 -1.70 -6.33
CA PRO A 7 -11.38 -2.50 -5.21
C PRO A 7 -11.20 -3.99 -5.55
N ASP A 8 -12.09 -4.56 -6.36
CA ASP A 8 -11.99 -5.96 -6.80
C ASP A 8 -10.73 -6.20 -7.66
N ASP A 9 -10.36 -5.25 -8.52
CA ASP A 9 -9.11 -5.33 -9.28
C ASP A 9 -7.87 -5.31 -8.37
N VAL A 10 -7.95 -4.62 -7.22
CA VAL A 10 -6.88 -4.59 -6.22
C VAL A 10 -6.80 -5.93 -5.48
N ALA A 11 -7.94 -6.51 -5.13
CA ALA A 11 -8.01 -7.84 -4.52
C ALA A 11 -7.51 -8.94 -5.46
N GLU A 12 -7.81 -8.86 -6.77
CA GLU A 12 -7.25 -9.79 -7.76
C GLU A 12 -5.72 -9.61 -7.91
N TYR A 13 -5.23 -8.37 -7.89
CA TYR A 13 -3.80 -8.08 -7.97
C TYR A 13 -3.01 -8.60 -6.76
N ALA A 14 -3.57 -8.49 -5.55
CA ALA A 14 -2.93 -8.93 -4.32
C ALA A 14 -3.96 -9.53 -3.33
N PRO A 15 -4.31 -10.83 -3.48
CA PRO A 15 -5.37 -11.48 -2.70
C PRO A 15 -5.10 -11.53 -1.19
N ASP A 16 -3.82 -11.56 -0.79
CA ASP A 16 -3.40 -11.65 0.61
C ASP A 16 -3.24 -10.28 1.30
N ALA A 17 -3.53 -9.19 0.58
CA ALA A 17 -3.36 -7.82 1.04
C ALA A 17 -4.62 -7.31 1.78
N PRO A 18 -4.52 -6.22 2.58
CA PRO A 18 -5.71 -5.66 3.24
C PRO A 18 -6.73 -5.14 2.22
N GLU A 19 -8.00 -5.17 2.61
CA GLU A 19 -9.08 -4.57 1.84
C GLU A 19 -8.83 -3.07 1.60
N VAL A 20 -9.22 -2.62 0.41
CA VAL A 20 -9.07 -1.25 -0.07
C VAL A 20 -10.45 -0.67 -0.34
N THR A 21 -10.68 0.58 0.03
CA THR A 21 -11.95 1.28 -0.22
C THR A 21 -11.94 2.02 -1.55
N ASP A 22 -13.12 2.33 -2.09
CA ASP A 22 -13.25 3.13 -3.32
C ASP A 22 -12.48 4.46 -3.23
N LEU A 23 -12.57 5.15 -2.08
CA LEU A 23 -11.84 6.40 -1.83
C LEU A 23 -10.31 6.25 -1.95
N GLN A 24 -9.76 5.12 -1.53
CA GLN A 24 -8.33 4.84 -1.63
C GLN A 24 -7.92 4.51 -3.07
N VAL A 25 -8.83 3.94 -3.86
CA VAL A 25 -8.64 3.73 -5.30
C VAL A 25 -8.72 5.06 -6.06
N GLU A 26 -9.68 5.91 -5.73
CA GLU A 26 -9.78 7.28 -6.27
C GLU A 26 -8.50 8.07 -5.99
N GLU A 27 -8.00 8.06 -4.74
CA GLU A 27 -6.72 8.71 -4.40
C GLU A 27 -5.54 8.14 -5.21
N ALA A 28 -5.56 6.85 -5.51
CA ALA A 28 -4.54 6.21 -6.34
C ALA A 28 -4.64 6.58 -7.82
N LEU A 29 -5.86 6.77 -8.35
CA LEU A 29 -6.10 7.27 -9.70
C LEU A 29 -5.64 8.74 -9.81
N ASP A 30 -6.05 9.60 -8.88
CA ASP A 30 -5.63 11.00 -8.80
C ASP A 30 -4.11 11.17 -8.71
N TRP A 31 -3.42 10.20 -8.10
CA TRP A 31 -1.96 10.16 -8.07
C TRP A 31 -1.35 9.72 -9.40
N ALA A 32 -1.89 8.69 -10.06
CA ALA A 32 -1.28 8.07 -11.24
C ALA A 32 -1.60 8.79 -12.55
N GLU A 33 -2.84 9.25 -12.75
CA GLU A 33 -3.30 9.83 -14.01
C GLU A 33 -2.47 11.06 -14.43
N PRO A 34 -2.23 12.07 -13.56
CA PRO A 34 -1.43 13.23 -13.94
C PRO A 34 0.01 12.87 -14.33
N LEU A 35 0.57 11.81 -13.74
CA LEU A 35 1.93 11.34 -14.04
C LEU A 35 2.00 10.68 -15.43
N LEU A 36 0.98 9.91 -15.79
CA LEU A 36 0.87 9.28 -17.10
C LEU A 36 0.61 10.31 -18.20
N GLU A 37 -0.27 11.28 -17.94
CA GLU A 37 -0.57 12.40 -18.84
C GLU A 37 0.67 13.25 -19.10
N ARG A 38 1.40 13.64 -18.05
CA ARG A 38 2.63 14.41 -18.17
C ARG A 38 3.74 13.68 -18.91
N ALA A 39 3.76 12.34 -18.84
CA ALA A 39 4.68 11.50 -19.60
C ALA A 39 4.25 11.32 -21.07
N GLY A 40 3.09 11.85 -21.49
CA GLY A 40 2.57 11.69 -22.84
C GLY A 40 2.16 10.24 -23.16
N ILE A 41 1.83 9.45 -22.14
CA ILE A 41 1.48 8.03 -22.31
C ILE A 41 0.02 7.93 -22.76
N VAL A 42 -0.18 7.38 -23.96
CA VAL A 42 -1.51 7.03 -24.46
C VAL A 42 -1.83 5.60 -24.06
N LEU A 43 -2.82 5.44 -23.18
CA LEU A 43 -3.26 4.11 -22.73
C LEU A 43 -4.16 3.49 -23.79
N VAL A 44 -3.63 2.48 -24.47
CA VAL A 44 -4.39 1.62 -25.39
C VAL A 44 -4.95 0.44 -24.62
N ALA A 45 -6.23 0.12 -24.83
CA ALA A 45 -6.88 -1.01 -24.19
C ALA A 45 -6.15 -2.33 -24.47
N ASN A 46 -5.99 -3.16 -23.44
CA ASN A 46 -5.22 -4.41 -23.41
C ASN A 46 -3.73 -4.27 -23.76
N SER A 47 -3.18 -3.06 -23.75
CA SER A 47 -1.74 -2.87 -23.95
C SER A 47 -0.94 -3.25 -22.70
N ARG A 48 0.35 -3.54 -22.89
CA ARG A 48 1.26 -3.72 -21.75
C ARG A 48 1.29 -2.47 -20.87
N GLN A 49 1.29 -1.29 -21.47
CA GLN A 49 1.36 -0.01 -20.75
C GLN A 49 0.14 0.19 -19.86
N GLU A 50 -1.06 -0.07 -20.38
CA GLU A 50 -2.29 -0.01 -19.58
C GLU A 50 -2.27 -1.02 -18.43
N ARG A 51 -1.86 -2.28 -18.67
CA ARG A 51 -1.73 -3.27 -17.59
C ARG A 51 -0.76 -2.82 -16.50
N GLU A 52 0.39 -2.26 -16.88
CA GLU A 52 1.36 -1.74 -15.91
C GLU A 52 0.81 -0.50 -15.19
N ALA A 53 0.07 0.37 -15.86
CA ALA A 53 -0.58 1.51 -15.23
C ALA A 53 -1.66 1.07 -14.21
N ARG A 54 -2.50 0.08 -14.55
CA ARG A 54 -3.46 -0.52 -13.61
C ARG A 54 -2.77 -1.10 -12.39
N ARG A 55 -1.69 -1.88 -12.59
CA ARG A 55 -0.89 -2.43 -11.48
C ARG A 55 -0.26 -1.35 -10.60
N ALA A 56 0.12 -0.21 -11.19
CA ALA A 56 0.64 0.92 -10.44
C ALA A 56 -0.41 1.52 -9.50
N VAL A 57 -1.64 1.70 -10.00
CA VAL A 57 -2.78 2.19 -9.22
C VAL A 57 -3.11 1.20 -8.09
N CYS A 58 -3.24 -0.10 -8.38
CA CYS A 58 -3.51 -1.11 -7.34
C CYS A 58 -2.44 -1.11 -6.24
N ALA A 59 -1.16 -1.08 -6.62
CA ALA A 59 -0.06 -1.04 -5.65
C ALA A 59 -0.05 0.26 -4.83
N TYR A 60 -0.41 1.40 -5.41
CA TYR A 60 -0.49 2.65 -4.67
C TYR A 60 -1.68 2.66 -3.71
N ALA A 61 -2.85 2.18 -4.12
CA ALA A 61 -4.02 2.06 -3.27
C ALA A 61 -3.73 1.19 -2.02
N LEU A 62 -3.02 0.07 -2.21
CA LEU A 62 -2.51 -0.75 -1.10
C LEU A 62 -1.52 0.01 -0.20
N SER A 63 -0.69 0.90 -0.76
CA SER A 63 0.21 1.74 0.02
C SER A 63 -0.54 2.75 0.91
N VAL A 64 -1.65 3.31 0.41
CA VAL A 64 -2.52 4.21 1.16
C VAL A 64 -3.24 3.44 2.28
N ALA A 65 -3.87 2.31 1.94
CA ALA A 65 -4.57 1.46 2.90
C ALA A 65 -3.64 0.99 4.03
N THR A 66 -2.43 0.55 3.69
CA THR A 66 -1.44 0.12 4.69
C THR A 66 -0.83 1.28 5.48
N GLY A 67 -0.66 2.47 4.87
CA GLY A 67 -0.15 3.66 5.56
C GLY A 67 -1.13 4.21 6.61
N ILE A 68 -2.42 4.23 6.28
CA ILE A 68 -3.50 4.61 7.21
C ILE A 68 -3.63 3.55 8.32
N ASN A 69 -3.70 2.26 7.96
CA ASN A 69 -3.85 1.17 8.93
C ASN A 69 -2.62 1.01 9.85
N ALA A 70 -1.40 1.32 9.39
CA ALA A 70 -0.21 1.34 10.23
C ALA A 70 -0.20 2.49 11.25
N SER A 71 -0.88 3.59 10.94
CA SER A 71 -1.06 4.72 11.85
C SER A 71 -2.14 4.42 12.89
N THR A 72 -3.24 3.81 12.48
CA THR A 72 -4.30 3.34 13.40
C THR A 72 -3.80 2.25 14.35
N LYS A 73 -3.01 1.27 13.87
CA LYS A 73 -2.41 0.23 14.72
C LYS A 73 -1.40 0.82 15.72
N ARG A 74 -0.52 1.74 15.32
CA ARG A 74 0.41 2.40 16.26
C ARG A 74 -0.33 3.18 17.35
N THR A 75 -1.43 3.82 17.00
CA THR A 75 -2.25 4.59 17.95
C THR A 75 -3.03 3.69 18.91
N SER A 76 -3.48 2.51 18.47
CA SER A 76 -4.15 1.55 19.36
C SER A 76 -3.17 0.80 20.28
N THR A 77 -1.97 0.46 19.81
CA THR A 77 -0.92 -0.15 20.65
C THR A 77 -0.37 0.82 21.70
N ALA A 78 -0.34 2.13 21.42
CA ALA A 78 0.05 3.14 22.40
C ALA A 78 -1.01 3.35 23.51
N LYS A 79 -2.27 2.97 23.26
CA LYS A 79 -3.34 3.00 24.28
C LYS A 79 -3.42 1.74 25.16
N ALA A 80 -2.69 0.68 24.82
CA ALA A 80 -2.73 -0.59 25.56
C ALA A 80 -1.66 -0.73 26.67
N ALA A 81 -0.68 0.17 26.75
CA ALA A 81 0.45 0.06 27.68
C ALA A 81 0.39 1.03 28.88
N ALA A 82 -0.81 1.27 29.44
CA ALA A 82 -0.96 2.03 30.68
C ALA A 82 -1.94 1.34 31.66
N LYS A 83 -1.77 0.03 31.89
CA LYS A 83 -2.36 -0.60 33.08
C LYS A 83 -1.36 -0.50 34.24
N ARG A 84 -1.75 0.28 35.26
CA ARG A 84 -1.06 0.44 36.54
C ARG A 84 -0.69 -0.93 37.13
N ILE A 85 0.60 -1.18 37.29
CA ILE A 85 1.12 -2.35 38.00
C ILE A 85 0.92 -2.10 39.50
N LYS A 86 -0.02 -2.83 40.12
CA LYS A 86 -0.09 -2.97 41.57
C LYS A 86 0.56 -4.29 41.93
N VAL A 87 1.63 -4.19 42.70
CA VAL A 87 2.49 -5.28 43.20
C VAL A 87 1.65 -6.33 43.94
N GLY A 88 1.84 -7.60 43.57
CA GLY A 88 1.34 -8.75 44.31
C GLY A 88 1.08 -9.96 43.41
N THR A 89 2.02 -10.91 43.42
CA THR A 89 1.90 -12.27 42.83
C THR A 89 1.76 -12.32 41.31
N ILE A 90 2.91 -12.43 40.65
CA ILE A 90 3.03 -12.62 39.20
C ILE A 90 2.80 -14.11 38.90
N GLU A 91 1.57 -14.48 38.54
CA GLU A 91 1.34 -15.59 37.62
C GLU A 91 1.55 -15.03 36.20
N LEU A 92 2.71 -15.36 35.60
CA LEU A 92 2.98 -15.10 34.20
C LEU A 92 2.13 -16.07 33.37
N GLU A 93 0.88 -15.70 33.09
CA GLU A 93 0.21 -16.19 31.90
C GLU A 93 1.00 -15.70 30.70
N LYS A 94 1.78 -16.61 30.09
CA LYS A 94 2.28 -16.41 28.73
C LYS A 94 1.05 -16.08 27.88
N PRO A 95 0.98 -14.90 27.24
CA PRO A 95 -0.09 -14.66 26.30
C PRO A 95 0.00 -15.78 25.27
N ALA A 96 -1.09 -16.53 25.11
CA ALA A 96 -1.25 -17.46 24.01
C ALA A 96 -1.08 -16.62 22.73
N ILE A 97 0.13 -16.67 22.17
CA ILE A 97 0.39 -16.14 20.84
C ILE A 97 -0.39 -17.07 19.94
N ASP A 98 -1.58 -16.61 19.57
CA ASP A 98 -2.42 -17.27 18.58
C ASP A 98 -1.59 -17.47 17.33
N VAL A 99 -1.32 -18.73 16.99
CA VAL A 99 -0.48 -19.16 15.88
C VAL A 99 -1.10 -18.71 14.55
N GLN A 100 -2.39 -18.34 14.52
CA GLN A 100 -2.99 -17.67 13.37
C GLN A 100 -2.41 -16.27 13.10
N THR A 101 -1.83 -15.62 14.10
CA THR A 101 -1.11 -14.35 13.94
C THR A 101 0.29 -14.54 13.34
N GLN A 102 0.84 -15.76 13.41
CA GLN A 102 2.17 -16.07 12.87
C GLN A 102 2.16 -16.42 11.38
N ALA A 103 0.97 -16.69 10.82
CA ALA A 103 0.73 -16.76 9.37
C ALA A 103 0.56 -15.36 8.72
N ALA A 104 0.68 -14.26 9.48
CA ALA A 104 0.81 -12.89 8.96
C ALA A 104 2.24 -12.63 8.42
N GLY A 105 2.78 -13.60 7.69
CA GLY A 105 4.10 -13.56 7.07
C GLY A 105 4.13 -12.46 6.01
N PHE A 106 4.92 -11.42 6.30
CA PHE A 106 5.17 -10.27 5.43
C PHE A 106 3.92 -9.42 5.12
N VAL A 107 3.45 -8.64 6.11
CA VAL A 107 2.73 -7.40 5.77
C VAL A 107 3.71 -6.52 5.01
N VAL A 108 3.64 -6.56 3.68
CA VAL A 108 4.38 -5.68 2.78
C VAL A 108 4.12 -4.25 3.26
N SER A 109 5.19 -3.53 3.59
CA SER A 109 5.06 -2.20 4.18
C SER A 109 4.45 -1.24 3.16
N ALA A 110 3.79 -0.17 3.63
CA ALA A 110 3.31 0.91 2.78
C ALA A 110 4.41 1.45 1.85
N GLY A 111 5.65 1.56 2.35
CA GLY A 111 6.79 1.99 1.56
C GLY A 111 7.16 1.02 0.44
N GLU A 112 7.01 -0.28 0.67
CA GLU A 112 7.28 -1.30 -0.34
C GLU A 112 6.20 -1.31 -1.43
N TYR A 113 4.92 -1.22 -1.07
CA TYR A 113 3.83 -1.05 -2.02
C TYR A 113 4.00 0.23 -2.86
N ARG A 114 4.39 1.34 -2.24
CA ARG A 114 4.71 2.59 -2.95
C ARG A 114 5.90 2.42 -3.90
N THR A 115 6.91 1.66 -3.51
CA THR A 115 8.06 1.35 -4.37
C THR A 115 7.62 0.50 -5.58
N ARG A 116 6.74 -0.49 -5.37
CA ARG A 116 6.16 -1.30 -6.44
C ARG A 116 5.32 -0.46 -7.39
N ALA A 117 4.49 0.45 -6.87
CA ALA A 117 3.69 1.38 -7.68
C ALA A 117 4.58 2.20 -8.64
N TRP A 118 5.68 2.77 -8.12
CA TRP A 118 6.64 3.49 -8.96
C TRP A 118 7.35 2.61 -9.99
N ARG A 119 7.66 1.35 -9.66
CA ARG A 119 8.23 0.40 -10.64
C ARG A 119 7.26 0.14 -11.78
N HIS A 120 5.97 -0.04 -11.48
CA HIS A 120 4.92 -0.23 -12.48
C HIS A 120 4.72 1.03 -13.34
N LEU A 121 4.70 2.24 -12.75
CA LEU A 121 4.65 3.48 -13.53
C LEU A 121 5.84 3.61 -14.50
N ARG A 122 7.05 3.27 -14.06
CA ARG A 122 8.23 3.25 -14.95
C ARG A 122 8.09 2.22 -16.06
N ALA A 123 7.56 1.04 -15.76
CA ALA A 123 7.29 0.02 -16.75
C ALA A 123 6.19 0.42 -17.75
N ALA A 124 5.25 1.28 -17.33
CA ALA A 124 4.26 1.91 -18.22
C ALA A 124 4.87 3.00 -19.11
N GLY A 125 6.07 3.51 -18.77
CA GLY A 125 6.81 4.51 -19.54
C GLY A 125 7.06 5.83 -18.80
N VAL A 126 6.62 5.97 -17.55
CA VAL A 126 6.84 7.20 -16.77
C VAL A 126 8.30 7.28 -16.35
N ILE A 127 9.05 8.18 -16.99
CA ILE A 127 10.42 8.49 -16.58
C ILE A 127 10.34 9.50 -15.43
N VAL A 128 10.51 9.01 -14.21
CA VAL A 128 10.74 9.90 -13.07
C VAL A 128 12.15 10.46 -13.23
N PRO A 129 12.36 11.79 -13.27
CA PRO A 129 13.69 12.32 -13.13
C PRO A 129 14.23 11.83 -11.79
N LEU A 130 15.19 10.91 -11.81
CA LEU A 130 16.07 10.67 -10.66
C LEU A 130 16.53 12.06 -10.23
N ALA A 131 16.27 12.46 -8.99
CA ALA A 131 16.79 13.70 -8.47
C ALA A 131 18.32 13.66 -8.62
N VAL A 132 18.83 14.30 -9.68
CA VAL A 132 20.24 14.62 -9.84
C VAL A 132 20.52 15.70 -8.81
N GLY A 133 20.78 15.30 -7.56
CA GLY A 133 20.86 16.27 -6.47
C GLY A 133 20.85 15.70 -5.05
N ALA A 134 21.39 14.50 -4.83
CA ALA A 134 21.86 14.10 -3.50
C ALA A 134 23.40 14.01 -3.55
N SER A 135 24.03 15.15 -3.83
CA SER A 135 25.46 15.36 -3.62
C SER A 135 25.64 16.81 -3.24
N ARG A 136 25.61 17.05 -1.93
CA ARG A 136 26.51 17.93 -1.16
C ARG A 136 26.19 17.78 0.32
#